data_AF-A0A846PIM7-F1
#
_entry.id   AF-A0A846PIM7-F1
#
_cell.length_a   1.000
_cell.length_b   1.000
_cell.length_c   1.000
_cell.angle_alpha   90.00
_cell.angle_beta   90.00
_cell.angle_gamma   90.00
#
_symmetry.space_group_name_H-M   'P 1'
#
loop_
_entity.id
_entity.type
_entity.pdbx_description
1 polymer ?
#
loop_
_entity_poly.entity_id
_entity_poly.type
_entity_poly.pdbx_seq_one_letter_code
_entity_poly.pdbx_strand_id
1 'polypeptide(L)' 'RCPVEESRQFRDKLVELGKREGEDFEYVEFGDEGHGAYTDMSMRTRTFKLLLDFFNRRLK' A
#
# COMPACT_ATOMS: atom_id res chain seq x y z
N ARG A 1 6.46 2.13 -15.54
CA ARG A 1 6.75 2.48 -14.13
C ARG A 1 5.60 3.37 -13.67
N CYS A 2 5.00 3.08 -12.52
CA CYS A 2 3.95 3.88 -11.92
C CYS A 2 4.60 4.85 -10.91
N PRO A 3 4.42 6.17 -11.05
CA PRO A 3 4.93 7.12 -10.07
C PRO A 3 4.16 6.98 -8.75
N VAL A 4 4.89 7.06 -7.63
CA VAL A 4 4.31 6.99 -6.29
C VAL A 4 3.40 8.18 -5.98
N GLU A 5 3.59 9.29 -6.69
CA GLU A 5 2.79 10.52 -6.57
C GLU A 5 1.30 10.27 -6.82
N GLU A 6 0.94 9.40 -7.76
CA GLU A 6 -0.48 9.07 -8.03
C GLU A 6 -1.13 8.36 -6.84
N SER A 7 -0.39 7.49 -6.15
CA SER A 7 -0.87 6.83 -4.94
C SER A 7 -1.02 7.81 -3.78
N ARG A 8 -0.12 8.80 -3.66
CA ARG A 8 -0.24 9.88 -2.66
C ARG A 8 -1.48 10.75 -2.92
N GLN A 9 -1.68 11.17 -4.16
CA GLN A 9 -2.86 11.96 -4.55
C GLN A 9 -4.17 11.21 -4.25
N PHE A 10 -4.22 9.90 -4.50
CA PHE A 10 -5.38 9.08 -4.18
C PHE A 10 -5.63 9.00 -2.67
N ARG A 11 -4.59 8.77 -1.86
CA ARG A 11 -4.67 8.80 -0.39
C ARG A 11 -5.22 10.14 0.10
N ASP A 12 -4.66 11.24 -0.38
CA ASP A 12 -5.06 12.59 0.03
C ASP A 12 -6.53 12.83 -0.32
N LYS A 13 -6.98 12.36 -1.49
CA LYS A 13 -8.38 12.46 -1.88
C LYS A 13 -9.31 11.64 -0.99
N LEU A 14 -8.89 10.45 -0.55
CA LEU A 14 -9.66 9.65 0.40
C LEU A 14 -9.82 10.39 1.73
N VAL A 15 -8.75 10.98 2.25
CA VAL A 15 -8.77 11.77 3.49
C VAL A 15 -9.68 12.99 3.34
N GLU A 16 -9.60 13.72 2.22
CA GLU A 16 -10.51 14.84 1.92
C GLU A 16 -11.99 14.43 1.90
N LEU A 17 -12.29 13.20 1.44
CA LEU A 17 -13.64 12.64 1.43
C LEU A 17 -14.08 12.11 2.80
N GLY A 18 -13.28 12.30 3.85
CA GLY A 18 -13.58 11.88 5.22
C GLY A 18 -13.27 10.41 5.51
N LYS A 19 -12.51 9.73 4.64
CA LYS A 19 -12.05 8.36 4.88
C LYS A 19 -10.89 8.36 5.87
N ARG A 20 -10.90 7.43 6.80
CA ARG A 20 -9.89 7.31 7.85
C ARG A 20 -8.89 6.20 7.55
N GLU A 21 -7.61 6.52 7.61
CA GLU A 21 -6.56 5.50 7.51
C GLU A 21 -6.63 4.53 8.70
N GLY A 22 -6.42 3.24 8.45
CA GLY A 22 -6.60 2.15 9.41
C GLY A 22 -8.04 1.64 9.50
N GLU A 23 -9.06 2.46 9.19
CA GLU A 23 -10.48 2.08 9.28
C GLU A 23 -11.18 1.98 7.92
N ASP A 24 -10.93 2.87 6.97
CA ASP A 24 -11.48 2.79 5.62
C ASP A 24 -10.46 2.27 4.60
N PHE A 25 -9.19 2.62 4.78
CA PHE A 25 -8.09 2.23 3.89
C PHE A 25 -6.77 2.13 4.66
N GLU A 26 -5.75 1.54 4.05
CA GLU A 26 -4.38 1.46 4.61
C GLU A 26 -3.40 1.84 3.51
N TYR A 27 -2.45 2.75 3.81
CA TYR A 27 -1.44 3.21 2.86
C TYR A 27 -0.05 2.83 3.34
N VAL A 28 0.71 2.12 2.50
CA VAL A 28 2.10 1.76 2.79
C VAL A 28 2.95 2.15 1.58
N GLU A 29 3.90 3.05 1.79
CA GLU A 29 4.84 3.50 0.77
C GLU A 29 6.20 2.81 0.97
N PHE A 30 6.72 2.15 -0.07
CA PHE A 30 8.06 1.59 -0.05
C PHE A 30 9.05 2.65 -0.54
N GLY A 31 9.92 3.14 0.34
CA GLY A 31 10.82 4.27 0.04
C GLY A 31 12.00 3.93 -0.88
N ASP A 32 12.71 2.83 -0.62
CA ASP A 32 13.94 2.46 -1.34
C ASP A 32 13.70 1.55 -2.57
N GLU A 33 12.44 1.19 -2.84
CA GLU A 33 12.09 0.13 -3.76
C GLU A 33 11.39 0.68 -5.01
N GLY A 34 12.17 0.85 -6.08
CA GLY A 34 11.62 1.13 -7.41
C GLY A 34 10.93 -0.10 -8.02
N HIS A 35 10.24 0.08 -9.15
CA HIS A 35 9.57 -1.01 -9.88
C HIS A 35 10.47 -2.20 -10.27
N GLY A 36 11.80 -2.00 -10.30
CA GLY A 36 12.79 -3.05 -10.55
C GLY A 36 13.01 -4.00 -9.37
N ALA A 37 12.59 -3.63 -8.16
CA ALA A 37 12.75 -4.45 -6.97
C ALA A 37 11.82 -5.68 -6.94
N TYR A 38 10.95 -5.87 -7.95
CA TYR A 38 10.16 -7.09 -8.10
C TYR A 38 11.01 -8.35 -8.33
N THR A 39 12.30 -8.21 -8.72
CA THR A 39 13.24 -9.33 -8.76
C THR A 39 13.81 -9.70 -7.39
N ASP A 40 13.63 -8.84 -6.38
CA ASP A 40 13.99 -9.13 -4.99
C ASP A 40 12.88 -9.95 -4.32
N MET A 41 13.19 -11.21 -4.01
CA MET A 41 12.26 -12.10 -3.31
C MET A 41 11.84 -11.55 -1.95
N SER A 42 12.71 -10.81 -1.25
CA SER A 42 12.39 -10.22 0.05
C SER A 42 11.32 -9.14 -0.04
N MET A 43 11.35 -8.33 -1.11
CA MET A 43 10.31 -7.34 -1.39
C MET A 43 8.97 -8.01 -1.63
N ARG A 44 8.94 -9.02 -2.51
CA ARG A 44 7.69 -9.75 -2.82
C ARG A 44 7.08 -10.36 -1.56
N THR A 45 7.89 -11.03 -0.73
CA THR A 45 7.40 -11.60 0.53
C THR A 45 6.83 -10.53 1.45
N ARG A 46 7.47 -9.35 1.56
CA ARG A 46 6.94 -8.22 2.36
C ARG A 46 5.62 -7.71 1.81
N THR A 47 5.50 -7.49 0.50
CA THR A 47 4.24 -7.06 -0.12
C THR A 47 3.12 -8.07 0.12
N PHE A 48 3.37 -9.37 -0.10
CA PHE A 48 2.35 -10.40 0.11
C PHE A 48 1.92 -10.55 1.57
N LYS A 49 2.85 -10.39 2.52
CA LYS A 49 2.50 -10.39 3.96
C LYS A 49 1.58 -9.23 4.31
N LEU A 50 1.87 -8.01 3.84
CA LEU A 50 1.01 -6.85 4.07
C LEU A 50 -0.42 -7.07 3.53
N LEU A 51 -0.54 -7.61 2.32
CA LEU A 51 -1.85 -7.94 1.74
C LEU A 51 -2.58 -9.00 2.55
N LEU A 52 -1.88 -10.08 2.95
CA LEU A 52 -2.47 -11.15 3.75
C LEU A 52 -2.94 -10.65 5.12
N ASP A 53 -2.15 -9.82 5.79
CA ASP A 53 -2.49 -9.23 7.08
C ASP A 53 -3.71 -8.31 6.97
N PHE A 54 -3.78 -7.50 5.91
CA PHE A 54 -4.95 -6.67 5.63
C PHE A 54 -6.21 -7.53 5.43
N PHE A 55 -6.14 -8.57 4.59
CA PHE A 55 -7.29 -9.45 4.36
C PHE A 55 -7.71 -10.20 5.61
N ASN A 56 -6.76 -10.71 6.41
CA ASN A 56 -7.06 -11.39 7.68
C ASN A 56 -7.77 -10.48 8.68
N ARG A 57 -7.49 -9.17 8.68
CA ARG A 57 -8.16 -8.20 9.55
C ARG A 57 -9.58 -7.85 9.06
N ARG A 58 -9.81 -7.86 7.74
CA ARG A 58 -11.03 -7.32 7.12
C ARG A 58 -12.06 -8.35 6.69
N LEU A 59 -11.64 -9.57 6.37
CA LEU A 59 -12.49 -10.64 5.84
C LEU A 59 -12.83 -11.73 6.87
N LYS A 60 -12.57 -11.45 8.15
CA LYS A 60 -12.94 -12.35 9.27
C LYS A 60 -14.38 -12.16 9.71
#